data_AF-A0A0K0PUY7-F1
#
_entry.id   AF-A0A0K0PUY7-F1
#
_cell.length_a   1.000
_cell.length_b   1.000
_cell.length_c   1.000
_cell.angle_alpha   90.00
_cell.angle_beta   90.00
_cell.angle_gamma   90.00
#
_symmetry.space_group_name_H-M   'P 1'
#
loop_
_entity.id
_entity.type
_entity.pdbx_description
1 polymer ?
#
loop_
_entity_poly.entity_id
_entity_poly.type
_entity_poly.pdbx_seq_one_letter_code
_entity_poly.pdbx_strand_id
1 'polypeptide(L)'
;FQAEKERKLYAVIDSMAQNNGQLGITDARYLNAVKLFIQGVTPLEYQAHRHFAHLARHLPGAGLRVAAQMQSIDELRHCQTQIHTISHYNKYFDGIHDFTHMHDRLWYLSVPKSFFDDATSAGPFEFMTAISFAFEYVLTNLLFVPFMSGAAYN
;
A
#
# COMPACT_ATOMS: atom_id res chain seq x y z
N PHE A 1 -8.31 17.31 8.64
CA PHE A 1 -7.19 17.10 7.69
C PHE A 1 -7.43 15.95 6.73
N GLN A 2 -7.58 14.69 7.17
CA GLN A 2 -7.72 13.53 6.26
C GLN A 2 -8.88 13.66 5.26
N ALA A 3 -10.08 14.07 5.70
CA ALA A 3 -11.23 14.23 4.81
C ALA A 3 -10.99 15.19 3.62
N GLU A 4 -10.24 16.27 3.83
CA GLU A 4 -9.91 17.21 2.76
C GLU A 4 -8.89 16.63 1.76
N LYS A 5 -7.99 15.75 2.23
CA LYS A 5 -7.09 15.00 1.34
C LYS A 5 -7.88 14.03 0.47
N GLU A 6 -8.80 13.27 1.07
CA GLU A 6 -9.64 12.31 0.35
C GLU A 6 -10.53 13.02 -0.69
N ARG A 7 -11.18 14.12 -0.31
CA ARG A 7 -12.02 14.90 -1.25
C ARG A 7 -11.26 15.31 -2.51
N LYS A 8 -10.01 15.77 -2.36
CA LYS A 8 -9.16 16.14 -3.51
C LYS A 8 -8.70 14.93 -4.29
N LEU A 9 -8.30 13.86 -3.61
CA LEU A 9 -7.83 12.63 -4.24
C LEU A 9 -8.90 12.02 -5.15
N TYR A 10 -10.12 11.81 -4.64
CA TYR A 10 -11.19 11.22 -5.44
C TYR A 10 -11.63 12.12 -6.60
N ALA A 11 -11.62 13.44 -6.44
CA ALA A 11 -11.86 14.34 -7.56
C ALA A 11 -10.84 14.16 -8.71
N VAL A 12 -9.58 13.87 -8.38
CA VAL A 12 -8.55 13.56 -9.38
C VAL A 12 -8.74 12.17 -9.98
N ILE A 13 -9.05 11.15 -9.18
CA ILE A 13 -9.31 9.78 -9.66
C ILE A 13 -10.50 9.76 -10.63
N ASP A 14 -11.59 10.45 -10.29
CA ASP A 14 -12.78 10.55 -11.13
C ASP A 14 -12.47 11.27 -12.44
N SER A 15 -11.72 12.37 -12.38
CA SER A 15 -11.25 13.09 -13.57
C SER A 15 -10.37 12.22 -14.47
N MET A 16 -9.42 11.48 -13.89
CA MET A 16 -8.58 10.53 -14.64
C MET A 16 -9.43 9.48 -15.34
N ALA A 17 -10.41 8.89 -14.66
CA ALA A 17 -11.28 7.89 -15.24
C ALA A 17 -12.21 8.46 -16.32
N GLN A 18 -12.75 9.66 -16.12
CA GLN A 18 -13.65 10.33 -17.06
C GLN A 18 -12.94 10.69 -18.38
N ASN A 19 -11.65 11.02 -18.31
CA ASN A 19 -10.88 11.51 -19.46
C ASN A 19 -10.01 10.43 -20.13
N ASN A 20 -10.21 9.15 -19.82
CA ASN A 20 -9.35 8.06 -20.28
C ASN A 20 -7.85 8.34 -19.98
N GLY A 21 -7.55 8.79 -18.77
CA GLY A 21 -6.19 9.18 -18.36
C GLY A 21 -5.15 8.06 -18.46
N GLN A 22 -5.58 6.80 -18.55
CA GLN A 22 -4.69 5.66 -18.83
C GLN A 22 -4.00 5.74 -20.19
N LEU A 23 -4.55 6.50 -21.15
CA LEU A 23 -3.92 6.75 -22.45
C LEU A 23 -2.80 7.81 -22.36
N GLY A 24 -2.69 8.51 -21.23
CA GLY A 24 -1.69 9.56 -21.00
C GLY A 24 -0.34 9.04 -20.52
N ILE A 25 -0.20 7.73 -20.27
CA ILE A 25 1.10 7.14 -19.90
C ILE A 25 2.02 7.07 -21.11
N THR A 26 3.33 7.18 -20.86
CA THR A 26 4.42 7.15 -21.84
C THR A 26 4.44 5.88 -22.69
N ASP A 27 4.28 4.72 -22.06
CA ASP A 27 4.28 3.41 -22.72
C ASP A 27 3.55 2.38 -21.85
N ALA A 28 2.81 1.45 -22.45
CA ALA A 28 2.11 0.39 -21.71
C ALA A 28 3.03 -0.49 -20.84
N ARG A 29 4.33 -0.54 -21.15
CA ARG A 29 5.35 -1.21 -20.32
C ARG A 29 5.45 -0.64 -18.91
N TYR A 30 5.16 0.65 -18.71
CA TYR A 30 5.13 1.28 -17.38
C TYR A 30 4.16 0.55 -16.43
N LEU A 31 3.05 0.03 -16.96
CA LEU A 31 2.07 -0.69 -16.14
C LEU A 31 2.60 -1.98 -15.52
N ASN A 32 3.72 -2.52 -15.96
CA ASN A 32 4.34 -3.65 -15.25
C ASN A 32 4.85 -3.24 -13.85
N ALA A 33 5.27 -1.98 -13.67
CA ALA A 33 5.59 -1.46 -12.34
C ALA A 33 4.32 -1.32 -11.49
N VAL A 34 3.22 -0.83 -12.07
CA VAL A 34 1.93 -0.71 -11.38
C VAL A 34 1.37 -2.08 -10.97
N LYS A 35 1.53 -3.11 -11.82
CA LYS A 35 1.18 -4.51 -11.49
C LYS A 35 1.99 -5.01 -10.29
N LEU A 36 3.31 -4.79 -10.28
CA LEU A 36 4.15 -5.18 -9.15
C LEU A 36 3.70 -4.48 -7.86
N PHE A 37 3.32 -3.20 -7.95
CA PHE A 37 2.86 -2.43 -6.80
C PHE A 37 1.55 -2.98 -6.20
N ILE A 38 0.50 -3.13 -7.01
CA ILE A 38 -0.81 -3.60 -6.52
C ILE A 38 -0.77 -5.05 -6.02
N GLN A 39 0.11 -5.88 -6.59
CA GLN A 39 0.27 -7.28 -6.20
C GLN A 39 1.20 -7.46 -4.99
N GLY A 40 2.26 -6.66 -4.90
CA GLY A 40 3.34 -6.83 -3.94
C GLY A 40 3.26 -5.92 -2.73
N VAL A 41 2.88 -4.65 -2.93
CA VAL A 41 2.92 -3.60 -1.89
C VAL A 41 1.55 -3.37 -1.26
N THR A 42 0.50 -3.22 -2.06
CA THR A 42 -0.85 -2.95 -1.54
C THR A 42 -1.37 -3.98 -0.53
N PRO A 43 -1.10 -5.29 -0.67
CA PRO A 43 -1.48 -6.26 0.36
C PRO A 43 -0.71 -6.06 1.68
N LEU A 44 0.49 -5.49 1.65
CA LEU A 44 1.28 -5.19 2.85
C LEU A 44 0.65 -4.06 3.66
N GLU A 45 0.08 -3.04 3.00
CA GLU A 45 -0.67 -1.98 3.70
C GLU A 45 -1.84 -2.58 4.48
N TYR A 46 -2.54 -3.55 3.89
CA TYR A 46 -3.64 -4.22 4.59
C TYR A 46 -3.15 -5.08 5.76
N GLN A 47 -2.00 -5.76 5.61
CA GLN A 47 -1.39 -6.51 6.72
C GLN A 47 -0.92 -5.58 7.84
N ALA A 48 -0.27 -4.47 7.50
CA ALA A 48 0.15 -3.43 8.44
C ALA A 48 -1.06 -2.88 9.21
N HIS A 49 -2.13 -2.51 8.52
CA HIS A 49 -3.39 -2.09 9.13
C HIS A 49 -3.86 -3.07 10.22
N ARG A 50 -3.97 -4.35 9.85
CA ARG A 50 -4.46 -5.40 10.75
C ARG A 50 -3.55 -5.58 11.95
N HIS A 51 -2.24 -5.56 11.75
CA HIS A 51 -1.30 -5.80 12.83
C HIS A 51 -1.16 -4.58 13.75
N PHE A 52 -1.15 -3.35 13.23
CA PHE A 52 -1.23 -2.14 14.07
C PHE A 52 -2.53 -2.10 14.88
N ALA A 53 -3.67 -2.56 14.32
CA ALA A 53 -4.91 -2.70 15.10
C ALA A 53 -4.76 -3.73 16.23
N HIS A 54 -4.07 -4.84 15.96
CA HIS A 54 -3.75 -5.84 16.97
C HIS A 54 -2.85 -5.24 18.06
N LEU A 55 -1.76 -4.56 17.71
CA LEU A 55 -0.84 -3.93 18.66
C LEU A 55 -1.51 -2.85 19.50
N ALA A 56 -2.36 -2.03 18.89
CA ALA A 56 -3.17 -1.04 19.58
C ALA A 56 -4.00 -1.63 20.73
N ARG A 57 -4.38 -2.91 20.67
CA ARG A 57 -5.09 -3.58 21.76
C ARG A 57 -4.17 -4.10 22.86
N HIS A 58 -2.92 -4.43 22.55
CA HIS A 58 -2.02 -5.19 23.42
C HIS A 58 -0.85 -4.38 23.99
N LEU A 59 -0.52 -3.22 23.41
CA LEU A 59 0.55 -2.37 23.90
C LEU A 59 0.20 -1.71 25.25
N PRO A 60 1.16 -1.67 26.21
CA PRO A 60 0.98 -0.92 27.45
C PRO A 60 1.05 0.59 27.16
N GLY A 61 0.29 1.38 27.92
CA GLY A 61 0.28 2.83 27.79
C GLY A 61 -0.66 3.36 26.71
N ALA A 62 -1.46 4.38 27.06
CA ALA A 62 -2.46 4.94 26.17
C ALA A 62 -1.84 5.64 24.93
N GLY A 63 -0.67 6.28 25.10
CA GLY A 63 0.01 6.97 23.98
C GLY A 63 0.41 6.01 22.85
N LEU A 64 1.02 4.87 23.19
CA LEU A 64 1.40 3.86 22.20
C LEU A 64 0.18 3.27 21.50
N ARG A 65 -0.90 3.01 22.25
CA ARG A 65 -2.15 2.49 21.66
C ARG A 65 -2.78 3.46 20.68
N VAL A 66 -2.88 4.74 21.04
CA VAL A 66 -3.45 5.77 20.15
C VAL A 66 -2.59 5.94 18.89
N ALA A 67 -1.27 5.94 19.03
CA ALA A 67 -0.36 5.98 17.88
C ALA A 67 -0.56 4.78 16.94
N ALA A 68 -0.62 3.56 17.48
CA ALA A 68 -0.89 2.36 16.68
C ALA A 68 -2.29 2.37 16.03
N GLN A 69 -3.32 2.93 16.69
CA GLN A 69 -4.65 3.08 16.09
C GLN A 69 -4.64 4.07 14.92
N MET A 70 -3.94 5.19 15.06
CA MET A 70 -3.79 6.17 13.98
C MET A 70 -3.03 5.58 12.80
N GLN A 71 -1.93 4.85 13.05
CA GLN A 71 -1.20 4.17 12.00
C GLN A 71 -2.07 3.11 11.31
N SER A 72 -2.79 2.29 12.10
CA SER A 72 -3.70 1.29 11.57
C SER A 72 -4.73 1.89 10.60
N ILE A 73 -5.40 2.99 10.95
CA ILE A 73 -6.41 3.57 10.05
C ILE A 73 -5.78 4.26 8.83
N ASP A 74 -4.57 4.82 8.95
CA ASP A 74 -3.84 5.37 7.81
C ASP A 74 -3.40 4.26 6.83
N GLU A 75 -2.97 3.08 7.31
CA GLU A 75 -2.63 1.96 6.43
C GLU A 75 -3.85 1.35 5.73
N LEU A 76 -5.03 1.35 6.37
CA LEU A 76 -6.28 0.99 5.69
C LEU A 76 -6.59 2.00 4.58
N ARG A 77 -6.40 3.29 4.86
CA ARG A 77 -6.56 4.36 3.86
C ARG A 77 -5.59 4.16 2.70
N HIS A 78 -4.33 3.83 2.94
CA HIS A 78 -3.36 3.51 1.89
C HIS A 78 -3.82 2.35 1.02
N CYS A 79 -4.16 1.21 1.62
CA CYS A 79 -4.67 0.05 0.90
C CYS A 79 -5.86 0.40 -0.02
N GLN A 80 -6.90 1.03 0.54
CA GLN A 80 -8.11 1.34 -0.21
C GLN A 80 -7.87 2.37 -1.32
N THR A 81 -7.11 3.43 -1.04
CA THR A 81 -6.82 4.46 -2.04
C THR A 81 -5.95 3.93 -3.17
N GLN A 82 -4.97 3.05 -2.88
CA GLN A 82 -4.17 2.37 -3.91
C GLN A 82 -5.06 1.51 -4.82
N ILE A 83 -5.97 0.72 -4.25
CA ILE A 83 -6.95 -0.07 -5.02
C ILE A 83 -7.78 0.83 -5.92
N HIS A 84 -8.34 1.93 -5.40
CA HIS A 84 -9.19 2.83 -6.17
C HIS A 84 -8.42 3.58 -7.26
N THR A 85 -7.20 4.06 -6.97
CA THR A 85 -6.33 4.71 -7.96
C THR A 85 -5.99 3.76 -9.11
N ILE A 86 -5.72 2.49 -8.82
CA ILE A 86 -5.31 1.49 -9.83
C ILE A 86 -6.52 0.84 -10.53
N SER A 87 -7.73 0.99 -9.96
CA SER A 87 -8.95 0.37 -10.47
C SER A 87 -9.26 0.70 -11.94
N HIS A 88 -8.91 1.90 -12.41
CA HIS A 88 -9.13 2.29 -13.78
C HIS A 88 -8.22 1.51 -14.74
N TYR A 89 -6.93 1.35 -14.41
CA TYR A 89 -6.01 0.55 -15.20
C TYR A 89 -6.44 -0.92 -15.30
N ASN A 90 -6.98 -1.50 -14.23
CA ASN A 90 -7.49 -2.88 -14.25
C ASN A 90 -8.57 -3.14 -15.32
N LYS A 91 -9.29 -2.10 -15.76
CA LYS A 91 -10.32 -2.23 -16.80
C LYS A 91 -9.74 -2.39 -18.21
N TYR A 92 -8.48 -1.97 -18.42
CA TYR A 92 -7.87 -1.87 -19.74
C TYR A 92 -6.58 -2.69 -19.90
N PHE A 93 -6.00 -3.18 -18.79
CA PHE A 93 -4.73 -3.89 -18.79
C PHE A 93 -4.78 -5.14 -17.94
N ASP A 94 -4.10 -6.19 -18.41
CA ASP A 94 -4.05 -7.49 -17.72
C ASP A 94 -3.17 -7.49 -16.47
N GLY A 95 -3.32 -8.53 -15.65
CA GLY A 95 -2.47 -8.82 -14.51
C GLY A 95 -2.79 -8.07 -13.22
N ILE A 96 -3.84 -7.23 -13.19
CA ILE A 96 -4.25 -6.49 -11.99
C ILE A 96 -5.48 -7.15 -11.29
N HIS A 97 -6.18 -8.03 -12.00
CA HIS A 97 -7.54 -8.48 -11.68
C HIS A 97 -7.70 -9.35 -10.43
N ASP A 98 -6.63 -9.98 -9.92
CA ASP A 98 -6.70 -10.97 -8.83
C ASP A 98 -5.55 -10.81 -7.83
N PHE A 99 -5.14 -9.56 -7.58
CA PHE A 99 -3.92 -9.22 -6.84
C PHE A 99 -3.83 -9.84 -5.44
N THR A 100 -4.96 -9.99 -4.72
CA THR A 100 -4.99 -10.59 -3.38
C THR A 100 -4.70 -12.10 -3.43
N HIS A 101 -5.37 -12.83 -4.30
CA HIS A 101 -5.15 -14.27 -4.48
C HIS A 101 -3.74 -14.55 -5.03
N MET A 102 -3.26 -13.70 -5.95
CA MET A 102 -1.91 -13.75 -6.48
C MET A 102 -0.84 -13.52 -5.39
N HIS A 103 -1.03 -12.53 -4.51
CA HIS A 103 -0.08 -12.24 -3.42
C HIS A 103 0.21 -13.47 -2.55
N ASP A 104 -0.81 -14.29 -2.31
CA ASP A 104 -0.68 -15.50 -1.50
C ASP A 104 -0.08 -16.71 -2.24
N ARG A 105 0.04 -16.68 -3.57
CA ARG A 105 0.31 -17.89 -4.38
C ARG A 105 1.40 -17.77 -5.42
N LEU A 106 1.65 -16.58 -5.98
CA LEU A 106 2.70 -16.41 -6.97
C LEU A 106 4.07 -16.41 -6.30
N TRP A 107 5.01 -17.14 -6.91
CA TRP A 107 6.32 -17.40 -6.33
C TRP A 107 7.11 -16.13 -5.97
N TYR A 108 7.11 -15.10 -6.82
CA TYR A 108 7.87 -13.87 -6.54
C TYR A 108 7.16 -12.98 -5.50
N LEU A 109 5.85 -13.15 -5.33
CA LEU A 109 5.07 -12.46 -4.31
C LEU A 109 5.21 -13.12 -2.94
N SER A 110 5.78 -14.33 -2.87
CA SER A 110 6.17 -14.90 -1.59
C SER A 110 7.22 -14.06 -0.87
N VAL A 111 8.01 -13.25 -1.59
CA VAL A 111 9.05 -12.38 -1.02
C VAL A 111 8.44 -11.26 -0.14
N PRO A 112 7.59 -10.36 -0.66
CA PRO A 112 6.94 -9.36 0.18
C PRO A 112 6.00 -9.99 1.21
N LYS A 113 5.31 -11.08 0.84
CA LYS A 113 4.43 -11.79 1.76
C LYS A 113 5.20 -12.32 2.97
N SER A 114 6.27 -13.08 2.77
CA SER A 114 7.02 -13.69 3.87
C SER A 114 7.66 -12.65 4.78
N PHE A 115 8.08 -11.50 4.24
CA PHE A 115 8.62 -10.39 5.03
C PHE A 115 7.59 -9.86 6.05
N PHE A 116 6.34 -9.66 5.64
CA PHE A 116 5.28 -9.23 6.55
C PHE A 116 4.72 -10.36 7.41
N ASP A 117 4.61 -11.58 6.89
CA ASP A 117 4.22 -12.75 7.69
C ASP A 117 5.21 -12.96 8.86
N ASP A 118 6.52 -12.80 8.62
CA ASP A 118 7.56 -12.83 9.66
C ASP A 118 7.33 -11.72 10.71
N ALA A 119 7.31 -10.46 10.28
CA ALA A 119 7.13 -9.32 11.18
C ALA A 119 5.83 -9.41 12.00
N THR A 120 4.72 -9.82 11.38
CA THR A 120 3.41 -9.91 12.05
C THR A 120 3.25 -11.15 12.93
N SER A 121 4.09 -12.17 12.75
CA SER A 121 4.18 -13.32 13.64
C SER A 121 5.07 -13.07 14.86
N ALA A 122 5.91 -12.03 14.79
CA ALA A 122 6.85 -11.67 15.83
C ALA A 122 6.19 -11.01 17.06
N GLY A 123 7.01 -10.74 18.08
CA GLY A 123 6.59 -9.98 19.25
C GLY A 123 6.29 -8.50 18.93
N PRO A 124 5.52 -7.80 19.78
CA PRO A 124 5.06 -6.44 19.50
C PRO A 124 6.21 -5.43 19.32
N PHE A 125 7.30 -5.58 20.06
CA PHE A 125 8.46 -4.68 19.95
C PHE A 125 9.32 -4.98 18.72
N GLU A 126 9.38 -6.24 18.29
CA GLU A 126 10.07 -6.64 17.08
C GLU A 126 9.32 -6.11 15.86
N PHE A 127 7.99 -6.25 15.81
CA PHE A 127 7.17 -5.62 14.77
C PHE A 127 7.40 -4.11 14.69
N MET A 128 7.38 -3.40 15.81
CA MET A 128 7.62 -1.94 15.82
C MET A 128 9.02 -1.58 15.31
N THR A 129 10.02 -2.42 15.61
CA THR A 129 11.39 -2.22 15.11
C THR A 129 11.50 -2.52 13.61
N ALA A 130 10.87 -3.59 13.15
CA ALA A 130 10.89 -4.02 11.75
C ALA A 130 10.08 -3.08 10.85
N ILE A 131 8.83 -2.79 11.21
CA ILE A 131 7.91 -2.02 10.38
C ILE A 131 8.07 -0.52 10.64
N SER A 132 7.81 -0.04 11.86
CA SER A 132 7.82 1.41 12.09
C SER A 132 9.21 2.05 11.99
N PHE A 133 10.26 1.39 12.50
CA PHE A 133 11.62 1.93 12.42
C PHE A 133 12.32 1.56 11.11
N ALA A 134 12.53 0.28 10.83
CA ALA A 134 13.33 -0.10 9.67
C ALA A 134 12.61 0.18 8.35
N PHE A 135 11.37 -0.28 8.18
CA PHE A 135 10.63 -0.13 6.92
C PHE A 135 10.11 1.30 6.69
N GLU A 136 9.34 1.85 7.64
CA GLU A 136 8.62 3.13 7.47
C GLU A 136 9.49 4.36 7.72
N TYR A 137 10.63 4.24 8.39
CA TYR A 137 11.54 5.36 8.63
C TYR A 137 12.86 5.24 7.86
N VAL A 138 13.62 4.15 8.04
CA VAL A 138 14.95 4.02 7.40
C VAL A 138 14.84 3.75 5.90
N LEU A 139 13.98 2.82 5.48
CA LEU A 139 13.94 2.32 4.11
C LEU A 139 12.82 2.93 3.26
N THR A 140 11.88 3.66 3.88
CA THR A 140 10.63 4.11 3.23
C THR A 140 10.87 4.84 1.91
N ASN A 141 11.90 5.69 1.84
CA ASN A 141 12.20 6.46 0.63
C ASN A 141 12.66 5.58 -0.54
N LEU A 142 13.28 4.42 -0.26
CA LEU A 142 13.69 3.47 -1.29
C LEU A 142 12.51 2.73 -1.92
N LEU A 143 11.35 2.71 -1.25
CA LEU A 143 10.10 2.21 -1.81
C LEU A 143 9.26 3.35 -2.41
N PHE A 144 8.97 4.38 -1.62
CA PHE A 144 8.02 5.42 -1.98
C PHE A 144 8.50 6.27 -3.16
N VAL A 145 9.76 6.76 -3.11
CA VAL A 145 10.25 7.71 -4.12
C VAL A 145 10.31 7.07 -5.51
N PRO A 146 10.83 5.85 -5.71
CA PRO A 146 10.86 5.25 -7.05
C PRO A 146 9.48 5.06 -7.69
N PHE A 147 8.47 4.60 -6.94
CA PHE A 147 7.12 4.42 -7.50
C PHE A 147 6.44 5.76 -7.78
N MET A 148 6.47 6.68 -6.82
CA MET A 148 5.74 7.96 -6.94
C MET A 148 6.41 8.92 -7.92
N SER A 149 7.75 9.00 -7.93
CA SER A 149 8.46 9.78 -8.94
C SER A 149 8.39 9.09 -10.31
N GLY A 150 8.50 7.75 -10.37
CA GLY A 150 8.31 7.02 -11.62
C GLY A 150 6.98 7.35 -12.29
N ALA A 151 5.90 7.45 -11.52
CA ALA A 151 4.58 7.86 -12.00
C ALA A 151 4.49 9.31 -12.48
N ALA A 152 5.35 10.22 -12.02
CA ALA A 152 5.39 11.59 -12.49
C ALA A 152 6.14 11.73 -13.83
N TYR A 153 7.01 10.79 -14.14
CA TYR A 153 7.85 10.79 -15.35
C TYR A 153 7.36 9.82 -16.44
N ASN A 154 6.31 9.03 -16.18
CA ASN A 154 5.77 8.03 -17.10
C ASN A 154 4.26 8.10 -17.19
#